data_AF-A0AAV1PZ46-F1
#
_entry.id   AF-A0AAV1PZ46-F1
#
_cell.length_a   1.000
_cell.length_b   1.000
_cell.length_c   1.000
_cell.angle_alpha   90.00
_cell.angle_beta   90.00
_cell.angle_gamma   90.00
#
_symmetry.space_group_name_H-M   'P 1'
#
loop_
_entity.id
_entity.type
_entity.pdbx_description
1 polymer ?
#
loop_
_entity_poly.entity_id
_entity_poly.type
_entity_poly.pdbx_seq_one_letter_code
_entity_poly.pdbx_strand_id
1 'polypeptide(L)'
;MMNCMVYQGTGHHVVPQTLDQYIHAGGQEALQLLVPFLADVRKAYITTAVYLQKKLPLASPTLTALSALDPLLRGQATIHLKRLSGMLKHLLPADQDIQRELVRFSADLTLPSFKEGESMVEWWGHVFDKPDKYPSLNAMVKCCLSIFHGPRVESSFSLMNDVIDQRSGNMNVSTFNAIQTVKYTLKSREKTAVPFFRREDVKFGEVDRTLCKNINSAAATYKRQQKIHQEEKQQQQSKYGSKVTGSAQQTKMQTAEEEKKARLRHAAKQRRPALQTLVQAKKKE
;
A
#
# COMPACT_ATOMS: atom_id res chain seq x y z
N MET A 1 -16.40 -0.82 -11.96
CA MET A 1 -17.36 -1.72 -11.27
C MET A 1 -17.94 -0.99 -10.08
N MET A 2 -18.96 -0.17 -10.32
CA MET A 2 -19.82 0.44 -9.31
C MET A 2 -21.23 0.09 -9.78
N ASN A 3 -21.85 -0.88 -9.13
CA ASN A 3 -23.28 -1.13 -9.28
C ASN A 3 -23.91 -0.98 -7.91
N CYS A 4 -25.14 -0.45 -7.94
CA CYS A 4 -26.04 -0.16 -6.82
C CYS A 4 -25.84 1.19 -6.14
N MET A 5 -26.37 2.24 -6.77
CA MET A 5 -27.29 3.16 -6.10
C MET A 5 -28.13 3.91 -7.15
N VAL A 6 -29.26 3.32 -7.54
CA VAL A 6 -30.40 4.07 -8.10
C VAL A 6 -31.60 3.69 -7.24
N TYR A 7 -31.95 4.58 -6.31
CA TYR A 7 -33.23 4.54 -5.60
C TYR A 7 -34.08 5.66 -6.21
N GLN A 8 -34.78 5.34 -7.30
CA GLN A 8 -35.91 6.15 -7.76
C GLN A 8 -37.17 5.59 -7.11
N GLY A 9 -37.82 6.43 -6.29
CA GLY A 9 -39.14 6.14 -5.78
C GLY A 9 -40.17 6.20 -6.90
N THR A 10 -41.04 5.20 -6.96
CA THR A 10 -42.48 5.31 -7.23
C THR A 10 -43.08 3.93 -7.01
N GLY A 11 -44.20 3.88 -6.29
CA GLY A 11 -44.72 2.67 -5.69
C GLY A 11 -45.20 1.63 -6.69
N HIS A 12 -44.96 0.36 -6.36
CA HIS A 12 -45.92 -0.72 -6.55
C HIS A 12 -45.69 -1.75 -5.43
N HIS A 13 -46.79 -2.08 -4.75
CA HIS A 13 -46.87 -3.11 -3.72
C HIS A 13 -46.30 -4.44 -4.24
N VAL A 14 -45.18 -4.88 -3.67
CA VAL A 14 -44.84 -6.30 -3.58
C VAL A 14 -44.45 -6.56 -2.13
N VAL A 15 -45.47 -6.91 -1.34
CA VAL A 15 -45.29 -7.48 0.00
C VAL A 15 -44.53 -8.80 -0.17
N PRO A 16 -43.35 -9.02 0.44
CA PRO A 16 -42.76 -10.34 0.48
C PRO A 16 -43.57 -11.18 1.46
N GLN A 17 -44.49 -11.97 0.91
CA GLN A 17 -45.19 -13.05 1.61
C GLN A 17 -44.18 -14.13 2.05
N THR A 18 -43.38 -13.91 3.10
CA THR A 18 -42.55 -15.02 3.67
C THR A 18 -42.13 -14.82 5.13
N LEU A 19 -42.81 -13.98 5.92
CA LEU A 19 -42.64 -14.03 7.39
C LEU A 19 -43.80 -14.77 8.07
N ASP A 20 -45.03 -14.59 7.58
CA ASP A 20 -46.22 -15.19 8.18
C ASP A 20 -46.30 -16.71 8.00
N GLN A 21 -45.69 -17.27 6.96
CA GLN A 21 -45.66 -18.73 6.75
C GLN A 21 -44.74 -19.49 7.72
N TYR A 22 -43.76 -18.82 8.33
CA TYR A 22 -42.90 -19.43 9.36
C TYR A 22 -43.54 -19.44 10.77
N ILE A 23 -44.62 -18.69 10.97
CA ILE A 23 -45.28 -18.52 12.28
C ILE A 23 -46.09 -19.78 12.68
N HIS A 24 -46.50 -20.61 11.74
CA HIS A 24 -47.37 -21.77 12.01
C HIS A 24 -46.67 -23.10 12.32
N ALA A 25 -45.34 -23.18 12.24
CA ALA A 25 -44.58 -24.40 12.54
C ALA A 25 -43.55 -24.15 13.65
N GLY A 26 -44.00 -24.08 14.91
CA GLY A 26 -43.12 -24.09 16.09
C GLY A 26 -42.10 -22.95 16.24
N GLY A 27 -42.20 -21.89 15.43
CA GLY A 27 -41.16 -20.85 15.28
C GLY A 27 -41.18 -19.71 16.31
N GLN A 28 -41.93 -19.82 17.41
CA GLN A 28 -42.02 -18.74 18.41
C GLN A 28 -40.69 -18.50 19.16
N GLU A 29 -39.93 -19.55 19.48
CA GLU A 29 -38.59 -19.41 20.09
C GLU A 29 -37.56 -18.83 19.12
N ALA A 30 -37.61 -19.25 17.84
CA ALA A 30 -36.72 -18.72 16.81
C ALA A 30 -36.98 -17.23 16.56
N LEU A 31 -38.24 -16.79 16.51
CA LEU A 31 -38.62 -15.38 16.39
C LEU A 31 -38.18 -14.55 17.60
N GLN A 32 -38.26 -15.10 18.82
CA GLN A 32 -37.77 -14.44 20.04
C GLN A 32 -36.27 -14.18 20.03
N LEU A 33 -35.47 -15.02 19.37
CA LEU A 33 -34.02 -14.83 19.22
C LEU A 33 -33.66 -13.98 17.98
N LEU A 34 -34.43 -14.09 16.90
CA LEU A 34 -34.15 -13.38 15.65
C LEU A 34 -34.42 -11.88 15.76
N VAL A 35 -35.49 -11.49 16.48
CA VAL A 35 -35.88 -10.08 16.61
C VAL A 35 -34.81 -9.24 17.35
N PRO A 36 -34.27 -9.68 18.50
CA PRO A 36 -33.15 -9.01 19.16
C PRO A 36 -31.89 -8.99 18.29
N PHE A 37 -31.57 -10.11 17.63
CA PHE A 37 -30.40 -10.19 16.74
C PHE A 37 -30.49 -9.18 15.60
N LEU A 38 -31.64 -9.08 14.91
CA LEU A 38 -31.83 -8.10 13.84
C LEU A 38 -31.81 -6.66 14.35
N ALA A 39 -32.31 -6.41 15.56
CA ALA A 39 -32.21 -5.11 16.21
C ALA A 39 -30.76 -4.73 16.50
N ASP A 40 -29.95 -5.67 16.99
CA ASP A 40 -28.52 -5.47 17.25
C ASP A 40 -27.72 -5.28 15.96
N VAL A 41 -28.01 -6.05 14.91
CA VAL A 41 -27.41 -5.86 13.57
C VAL A 41 -27.75 -4.48 13.03
N ARG A 42 -29.01 -4.05 13.13
CA ARG A 42 -29.43 -2.71 12.71
C ARG A 42 -28.73 -1.63 13.53
N LYS A 43 -28.63 -1.79 14.84
CA LYS A 43 -27.93 -0.86 15.74
C LYS A 43 -26.45 -0.78 15.41
N ALA A 44 -25.79 -1.91 15.15
CA ALA A 44 -24.40 -1.97 14.72
C ALA A 44 -24.21 -1.27 13.37
N TYR A 45 -25.08 -1.55 12.39
CA TYR A 45 -25.04 -0.91 11.09
C TYR A 45 -25.18 0.61 11.17
N ILE A 46 -26.18 1.11 11.91
CA ILE A 46 -26.42 2.55 12.10
C ILE A 46 -25.24 3.19 12.85
N THR A 47 -24.75 2.55 13.90
CA THR A 47 -23.64 3.07 14.71
C THR A 47 -22.36 3.18 13.88
N THR A 48 -22.05 2.15 13.10
CA THR A 48 -20.92 2.15 12.17
C THR A 48 -21.12 3.20 11.08
N ALA A 49 -22.32 3.34 10.50
CA ALA A 49 -22.60 4.36 9.50
C ALA A 49 -22.42 5.79 10.04
N VAL A 50 -22.93 6.10 11.24
CA VAL A 50 -22.75 7.40 11.90
C VAL A 50 -21.29 7.65 12.24
N TYR A 51 -20.58 6.65 12.76
CA TYR A 51 -19.15 6.73 13.02
C TYR A 51 -18.37 7.02 11.73
N LEU A 52 -18.68 6.29 10.65
CA LEU A 52 -18.08 6.48 9.33
C LEU A 52 -18.41 7.86 8.79
N GLN A 53 -19.65 8.35 8.84
CA GLN A 53 -20.00 9.72 8.42
C GLN A 53 -19.26 10.81 9.23
N LYS A 54 -19.03 10.58 10.53
CA LYS A 54 -18.26 11.50 11.37
C LYS A 54 -16.76 11.46 11.06
N LYS A 55 -16.23 10.31 10.65
CA LYS A 55 -14.80 10.08 10.39
C LYS A 55 -14.38 10.22 8.92
N LEU A 56 -15.32 10.05 8.00
CA LEU A 56 -15.19 10.35 6.58
C LEU A 56 -15.77 11.74 6.35
N PRO A 57 -14.93 12.78 6.24
CA PRO A 57 -15.41 14.11 5.93
C PRO A 57 -15.84 14.14 4.46
N LEU A 58 -17.04 13.65 4.15
CA LEU A 58 -17.63 13.76 2.81
C LEU A 58 -17.77 15.23 2.38
N ALA A 59 -17.92 16.12 3.37
CA ALA A 59 -17.86 17.58 3.21
C ALA A 59 -16.45 18.16 3.42
N SER A 60 -15.39 17.37 3.19
CA SER A 60 -14.01 17.87 3.26
C SER A 60 -13.78 18.87 2.13
N PRO A 61 -13.40 20.12 2.45
CA PRO A 61 -13.06 21.09 1.42
C PRO A 61 -11.94 20.61 0.49
N THR A 62 -11.04 19.76 1.00
CA THR A 62 -9.97 19.13 0.23
C THR A 62 -10.53 18.12 -0.77
N LEU A 63 -11.45 17.25 -0.36
CA LEU A 63 -12.03 16.24 -1.26
C LEU A 63 -12.90 16.90 -2.33
N THR A 64 -13.66 17.95 -1.97
CA THR A 64 -14.42 18.75 -2.94
C THR A 64 -13.50 19.52 -3.90
N ALA A 65 -12.33 19.97 -3.44
CA ALA A 65 -11.33 20.58 -4.33
C ALA A 65 -10.68 19.53 -5.26
N LEU A 66 -10.47 18.30 -4.79
CA LEU A 66 -9.90 17.21 -5.59
C LEU A 66 -10.89 16.65 -6.62
N SER A 67 -12.20 16.63 -6.33
CA SER A 67 -13.21 16.20 -7.32
C SER A 67 -13.22 17.09 -8.57
N ALA A 68 -12.73 18.32 -8.46
CA ALA A 68 -12.55 19.26 -9.57
C ALA A 68 -11.60 18.75 -10.68
N LEU A 69 -10.81 17.71 -10.39
CA LEU A 69 -9.94 17.05 -11.36
C LEU A 69 -10.70 16.08 -12.27
N ASP A 70 -11.95 15.76 -11.94
CA ASP A 70 -12.79 14.96 -12.82
C ASP A 70 -13.03 15.70 -14.14
N PRO A 71 -12.61 15.13 -15.29
CA PRO A 71 -12.80 15.74 -16.60
C PRO A 71 -14.27 16.02 -16.94
N LEU A 72 -15.23 15.30 -16.34
CA LEU A 72 -16.68 15.56 -16.51
C LEU A 72 -17.10 16.91 -15.94
N LEU A 73 -16.41 17.40 -14.91
CA LEU A 73 -16.74 18.68 -14.25
C LEU A 73 -16.02 19.86 -14.89
N ARG A 74 -15.31 19.63 -16.00
CA ARG A 74 -14.58 20.65 -16.74
C ARG A 74 -15.51 21.80 -17.14
N GLY A 75 -15.07 23.03 -16.90
CA GLY A 75 -15.85 24.25 -17.12
C GLY A 75 -16.58 24.75 -15.86
N GLN A 76 -17.11 23.84 -15.03
CA GLN A 76 -17.75 24.20 -13.75
C GLN A 76 -16.79 24.13 -12.55
N ALA A 77 -15.68 23.41 -12.70
CA ALA A 77 -14.72 23.14 -11.64
C ALA A 77 -13.69 24.25 -11.37
N THR A 78 -13.72 25.38 -12.10
CA THR A 78 -12.68 26.44 -12.04
C THR A 78 -12.48 27.00 -10.63
N ILE A 79 -13.57 27.21 -9.88
CA ILE A 79 -13.51 27.72 -8.49
C ILE A 79 -12.80 26.72 -7.57
N HIS A 80 -13.08 25.43 -7.74
CA HIS A 80 -12.49 24.36 -6.95
C HIS A 80 -11.02 24.12 -7.33
N LEU A 81 -10.66 24.20 -8.62
CA LEU A 81 -9.27 24.16 -9.08
C LEU A 81 -8.47 25.36 -8.58
N LYS A 82 -9.08 26.55 -8.53
CA LYS A 82 -8.47 27.73 -7.90
C LYS A 82 -8.21 27.49 -6.42
N ARG A 83 -9.17 26.93 -5.70
CA ARG A 83 -8.98 26.56 -4.29
C ARG A 83 -7.85 25.54 -4.12
N LEU A 84 -7.81 24.51 -4.97
CA LEU A 84 -6.78 23.48 -4.99
C LEU A 84 -5.38 24.08 -5.25
N SER A 85 -5.28 25.02 -6.18
CA SER A 85 -4.02 25.73 -6.46
C SER A 85 -3.52 26.53 -5.26
N GLY A 86 -4.42 27.12 -4.48
CA GLY A 86 -4.08 27.83 -3.25
C GLY A 86 -3.53 26.87 -2.18
N MET A 87 -4.13 25.69 -2.05
CA MET A 87 -3.68 24.66 -1.10
C MET A 87 -2.31 24.08 -1.48
N LEU A 88 -2.03 23.95 -2.78
CA LEU A 88 -0.80 23.34 -3.31
C LEU A 88 0.21 24.37 -3.80
N LYS A 89 0.07 25.66 -3.44
CA LYS A 89 0.90 26.77 -3.95
C LYS A 89 2.40 26.51 -3.80
N HIS A 90 2.82 25.83 -2.74
CA HIS A 90 4.22 25.49 -2.47
C HIS A 90 4.83 24.47 -3.45
N LEU A 91 3.99 23.77 -4.22
CA LEU A 91 4.41 22.79 -5.24
C LEU A 91 4.34 23.37 -6.67
N LEU A 92 3.82 24.58 -6.83
CA LEU A 92 3.64 25.21 -8.14
C LEU A 92 4.86 26.05 -8.53
N PRO A 93 5.19 26.16 -9.82
CA PRO A 93 6.21 27.09 -10.30
C PRO A 93 5.91 28.53 -9.86
N ALA A 94 6.89 29.23 -9.31
CA ALA A 94 6.71 30.57 -8.72
C ALA A 94 6.36 31.65 -9.77
N ASP A 95 6.78 31.45 -11.02
CA ASP A 95 6.75 32.46 -12.09
C ASP A 95 5.52 32.37 -13.00
N GLN A 96 4.55 31.51 -12.68
CA GLN A 96 3.44 31.20 -13.57
C GLN A 96 2.05 31.50 -12.98
N ASP A 97 1.23 32.17 -13.79
CA ASP A 97 -0.14 32.51 -13.43
C ASP A 97 -1.09 31.34 -13.72
N ILE A 98 -1.25 30.47 -12.73
CA ILE A 98 -2.20 29.36 -12.77
C ILE A 98 -3.64 29.82 -13.01
N GLN A 99 -4.02 31.05 -12.62
CA GLN A 99 -5.39 31.52 -12.85
C GLN A 99 -5.66 31.69 -14.34
N ARG A 100 -4.70 32.25 -15.08
CA ARG A 100 -4.77 32.37 -16.54
C ARG A 100 -4.80 31.01 -17.22
N GLU A 101 -4.02 30.05 -16.73
CA GLU A 101 -4.05 28.67 -17.23
C GLU A 101 -5.41 28.00 -17.02
N LEU A 102 -6.03 28.17 -15.85
CA LEU A 102 -7.34 27.60 -15.55
C LEU A 102 -8.44 28.14 -16.46
N VAL A 103 -8.44 29.44 -16.74
CA VAL A 103 -9.38 30.06 -17.70
C VAL A 103 -9.17 29.53 -19.12
N ARG A 104 -7.91 29.36 -19.54
CA ARG A 104 -7.61 28.75 -20.84
C ARG A 104 -8.03 27.29 -20.90
N PHE A 105 -7.84 26.54 -19.82
CA PHE A 105 -8.21 25.13 -19.73
C PHE A 105 -9.72 24.93 -19.80
N SER A 106 -10.50 25.77 -19.12
CA SER A 106 -11.97 25.66 -19.14
C SER A 106 -12.56 25.92 -20.53
N ALA A 107 -11.95 26.78 -21.33
CA ALA A 107 -12.42 27.15 -22.67
C ALA A 107 -11.77 26.37 -23.83
N ASP A 108 -10.83 25.45 -23.56
CA ASP A 108 -10.03 24.81 -24.61
C ASP A 108 -10.78 23.71 -25.40
N LEU A 109 -11.35 24.04 -26.54
CA LEU A 109 -12.05 23.07 -27.39
C LEU A 109 -11.11 22.03 -28.05
N THR A 110 -9.78 22.17 -27.94
CA THR A 110 -8.81 21.24 -28.55
C THR A 110 -8.49 20.01 -27.69
N LEU A 111 -9.09 19.91 -26.49
CA LEU A 111 -8.94 18.77 -25.60
C LEU A 111 -10.03 17.73 -25.85
N PRO A 112 -9.72 16.43 -25.76
CA PRO A 112 -10.69 15.37 -26.00
C PRO A 112 -11.84 15.42 -24.98
N SER A 113 -13.05 15.09 -25.42
CA SER A 113 -14.19 14.87 -24.53
C SER A 113 -13.95 13.60 -23.71
N PHE A 114 -14.17 13.66 -22.40
CA PHE A 114 -14.13 12.49 -21.54
C PHE A 114 -15.44 11.70 -21.64
N LYS A 115 -15.35 10.38 -21.81
CA LYS A 115 -16.51 9.49 -21.82
C LYS A 115 -16.62 8.71 -20.51
N GLU A 116 -17.86 8.44 -20.09
CA GLU A 116 -18.12 7.64 -18.90
C GLU A 116 -17.54 6.22 -19.07
N GLY A 117 -16.61 5.86 -18.17
CA GLY A 117 -15.85 4.60 -18.24
C GLY A 117 -14.40 4.74 -18.70
N GLU A 118 -13.98 5.91 -19.21
CA GLU A 118 -12.58 6.20 -19.50
C GLU A 118 -11.75 6.39 -18.21
N SER A 119 -10.47 6.07 -18.27
CA SER A 119 -9.55 6.32 -17.16
C SER A 119 -9.23 7.81 -17.07
N MET A 120 -9.64 8.44 -15.97
CA MET A 120 -9.29 9.84 -15.67
C MET A 120 -7.78 10.10 -15.76
N VAL A 121 -6.95 9.13 -15.34
CA VAL A 121 -5.48 9.26 -15.39
C VAL A 121 -4.96 9.28 -16.83
N GLU A 122 -5.50 8.41 -17.70
CA GLU A 122 -5.12 8.38 -19.11
C GLU A 122 -5.60 9.64 -19.84
N TRP A 123 -6.80 10.13 -19.52
CA TRP A 123 -7.33 11.37 -20.07
C TRP A 123 -6.44 12.57 -19.71
N TRP A 124 -6.04 12.70 -18.45
CA TRP A 124 -5.07 13.73 -18.04
C TRP A 124 -3.71 13.56 -18.71
N GLY A 125 -3.32 12.33 -19.07
CA GLY A 125 -2.16 12.06 -19.92
C GLY A 125 -2.16 12.87 -21.22
N HIS A 126 -3.29 12.92 -21.92
CA HIS A 126 -3.43 13.72 -23.15
C HIS A 126 -3.30 15.24 -22.92
N VAL A 127 -3.67 15.72 -21.72
CA VAL A 127 -3.44 17.12 -21.33
C VAL A 127 -1.96 17.37 -21.03
N PHE A 128 -1.28 16.38 -20.43
CA PHE A 128 0.15 16.44 -20.11
C PHE A 128 1.06 16.41 -21.34
N ASP A 129 0.63 15.78 -22.43
CA ASP A 129 1.35 15.76 -23.71
C ASP A 129 1.48 17.15 -24.36
N LYS A 130 0.77 18.15 -23.84
CA LYS A 130 0.88 19.57 -24.21
C LYS A 130 1.54 20.38 -23.08
N PRO A 131 2.82 20.12 -22.73
CA PRO A 131 3.45 20.69 -21.54
C PRO A 131 3.56 22.22 -21.58
N ASP A 132 3.71 22.80 -22.77
CA ASP A 132 3.85 24.25 -22.95
C ASP A 132 2.54 25.02 -22.74
N LYS A 133 1.40 24.33 -22.75
CA LYS A 133 0.07 24.97 -22.69
C LYS A 133 -0.41 25.18 -21.26
N TYR A 134 -0.08 24.25 -20.36
CA TYR A 134 -0.60 24.18 -18.98
C TYR A 134 0.45 23.75 -17.94
N PRO A 135 1.64 24.39 -17.88
CA PRO A 135 2.73 23.94 -17.01
C PRO A 135 2.38 23.90 -15.52
N SER A 136 1.70 24.92 -14.98
CA SER A 136 1.32 24.96 -13.56
C SER A 136 0.16 24.02 -13.23
N LEU A 137 -0.86 23.98 -14.10
CA LEU A 137 -1.97 23.05 -13.95
C LEU A 137 -1.50 21.60 -14.02
N ASN A 138 -0.61 21.26 -14.95
CA ASN A 138 -0.04 19.92 -15.09
C ASN A 138 0.72 19.49 -13.85
N ALA A 139 1.54 20.38 -13.27
CA ALA A 139 2.22 20.12 -12.01
C ALA A 139 1.22 19.85 -10.88
N MET A 140 0.19 20.69 -10.74
CA MET A 140 -0.86 20.53 -9.74
C MET A 140 -1.58 19.19 -9.86
N VAL A 141 -2.05 18.84 -11.06
CA VAL A 141 -2.80 17.60 -11.28
C VAL A 141 -1.91 16.38 -11.04
N LYS A 142 -0.66 16.39 -11.50
CA LYS A 142 0.29 15.31 -11.23
C LYS A 142 0.49 15.09 -9.73
N CYS A 143 0.63 16.15 -8.95
CA CYS A 143 0.69 16.05 -7.48
C CYS A 143 -0.57 15.38 -6.91
N CYS A 144 -1.75 15.81 -7.32
CA CYS A 144 -3.01 15.26 -6.81
C CYS A 144 -3.23 13.81 -7.22
N LEU A 145 -2.97 13.44 -8.47
CA LEU A 145 -3.13 12.07 -8.96
C LEU A 145 -2.03 11.12 -8.45
N SER A 146 -0.91 11.67 -7.96
CA SER A 146 0.15 10.88 -7.29
C SER A 146 -0.18 10.49 -5.86
N ILE A 147 -1.25 11.07 -5.26
CA ILE A 147 -1.70 10.70 -3.93
C ILE A 147 -2.19 9.26 -3.99
N PHE A 148 -1.41 8.35 -3.42
CA PHE A 148 -1.73 6.92 -3.43
C PHE A 148 -3.08 6.66 -2.77
N HIS A 149 -4.03 6.13 -3.54
CA HIS A 149 -5.30 5.66 -3.03
C HIS A 149 -5.52 4.20 -3.46
N GLY A 150 -5.76 3.32 -2.49
CA GLY A 150 -6.31 1.98 -2.73
C GLY A 150 -5.54 0.78 -2.15
N PRO A 151 -6.01 -0.45 -2.47
CA PRO A 151 -5.61 -1.71 -1.82
C PRO A 151 -4.13 -2.08 -1.98
N ARG A 152 -3.41 -1.44 -2.90
CA ARG A 152 -2.01 -1.75 -3.20
C ARG A 152 -1.08 -1.37 -2.05
N VAL A 153 -1.38 -0.28 -1.36
CA VAL A 153 -0.59 0.15 -0.20
C VAL A 153 -0.97 -0.67 1.03
N GLU A 154 -2.27 -0.91 1.24
CA GLU A 154 -2.79 -1.74 2.32
C GLU A 154 -2.30 -3.20 2.23
N SER A 155 -2.34 -3.80 1.05
CA SER A 155 -1.77 -5.14 0.82
C SER A 155 -0.27 -5.18 1.12
N SER A 156 0.46 -4.09 0.87
CA SER A 156 1.88 -4.02 1.24
C SER A 156 2.07 -4.00 2.75
N PHE A 157 1.18 -3.35 3.51
CA PHE A 157 1.19 -3.38 4.97
C PHE A 157 0.78 -4.74 5.53
N SER A 158 -0.22 -5.42 4.94
CA SER A 158 -0.59 -6.78 5.35
C SER A 158 0.56 -7.77 5.11
N LEU A 159 1.18 -7.74 3.93
CA LEU A 159 2.38 -8.53 3.62
C LEU A 159 3.56 -8.18 4.52
N MET A 160 3.69 -6.90 4.89
CA MET A 160 4.73 -6.46 5.82
C MET A 160 4.50 -7.03 7.21
N ASN A 161 3.25 -7.10 7.67
CA ASN A 161 2.93 -7.69 8.97
C ASN A 161 3.31 -9.18 8.99
N ASP A 162 2.99 -9.92 7.94
CA ASP A 162 3.33 -11.34 7.82
C ASP A 162 4.84 -11.62 7.74
N VAL A 163 5.65 -10.66 7.31
CA VAL A 163 7.12 -10.79 7.16
C VAL A 163 7.89 -10.21 8.37
N ILE A 164 7.29 -9.27 9.09
CA ILE A 164 7.90 -8.64 10.27
C ILE A 164 7.48 -9.37 11.55
N ASP A 165 6.30 -10.00 11.60
CA ASP A 165 5.81 -10.67 12.81
C ASP A 165 6.70 -11.87 13.21
N GLN A 166 6.91 -12.03 14.52
CA GLN A 166 7.89 -12.96 15.09
C GLN A 166 7.61 -14.43 14.77
N ARG A 167 6.38 -14.75 14.33
CA ARG A 167 5.96 -16.10 13.94
C ARG A 167 6.34 -16.49 12.51
N SER A 168 6.46 -15.55 11.58
CA SER A 168 6.57 -15.84 10.15
C SER A 168 7.70 -15.06 9.52
N GLY A 169 8.81 -15.77 9.25
CA GLY A 169 9.88 -15.29 8.38
C GLY A 169 10.61 -14.04 8.87
N ASN A 170 11.36 -14.17 9.97
CA ASN A 170 12.27 -13.19 10.60
C ASN A 170 13.17 -12.44 9.58
N MET A 171 12.61 -11.52 8.80
CA MET A 171 13.28 -10.74 7.77
C MET A 171 13.47 -9.33 8.31
N ASN A 172 14.68 -8.81 8.18
CA ASN A 172 14.92 -7.45 8.63
C ASN A 172 14.16 -6.45 7.73
N VAL A 173 13.70 -5.34 8.34
CA VAL A 173 12.93 -4.29 7.65
C VAL A 173 13.67 -3.70 6.45
N SER A 174 15.01 -3.60 6.53
CA SER A 174 15.84 -3.07 5.43
C SER A 174 15.79 -3.97 4.18
N THR A 175 15.87 -5.28 4.37
CA THR A 175 15.77 -6.30 3.32
C THR A 175 14.37 -6.32 2.73
N PHE A 176 13.33 -6.23 3.56
CA PHE A 176 11.96 -6.10 3.08
C PHE A 176 11.78 -4.84 2.23
N ASN A 177 12.25 -3.68 2.71
CA ASN A 177 12.16 -2.42 1.98
C ASN A 177 12.90 -2.48 0.64
N ALA A 178 14.08 -3.08 0.60
CA ALA A 178 14.84 -3.30 -0.63
C ALA A 178 14.06 -4.18 -1.63
N ILE A 179 13.45 -5.29 -1.15
CA ILE A 179 12.64 -6.17 -2.00
C ILE A 179 11.42 -5.44 -2.55
N GLN A 180 10.69 -4.69 -1.71
CA GLN A 180 9.52 -3.94 -2.17
C GLN A 180 9.91 -2.85 -3.17
N THR A 181 11.03 -2.15 -2.94
CA THR A 181 11.56 -1.15 -3.87
C THR A 181 11.83 -1.76 -5.24
N VAL A 182 12.55 -2.89 -5.29
CA VAL A 182 12.82 -3.60 -6.56
C VAL A 182 11.53 -4.08 -7.20
N LYS A 183 10.65 -4.74 -6.45
CA LYS A 183 9.36 -5.26 -6.93
C LYS A 183 8.51 -4.17 -7.57
N TYR A 184 8.31 -3.05 -6.87
CA TYR A 184 7.48 -1.96 -7.35
C TYR A 184 8.15 -1.15 -8.47
N THR A 185 9.47 -1.03 -8.49
CA THR A 185 10.21 -0.43 -9.61
C THR A 185 10.09 -1.25 -10.89
N LEU A 186 10.15 -2.58 -10.78
CA LEU A 186 9.93 -3.46 -11.92
C LEU A 186 8.48 -3.40 -12.40
N LYS A 187 7.54 -3.46 -11.45
CA LYS A 187 6.10 -3.37 -11.75
C LYS A 187 5.70 -2.05 -12.40
N SER A 188 6.26 -0.92 -11.96
CA SER A 188 5.95 0.40 -12.56
C SER A 188 6.49 0.55 -13.97
N ARG A 189 7.52 -0.22 -14.34
CA ARG A 189 8.09 -0.26 -15.68
C ARG A 189 7.49 -1.36 -16.55
N GLU A 190 6.52 -2.11 -16.04
CA GLU A 190 5.94 -3.29 -16.68
C GLU A 190 7.00 -4.35 -17.08
N LYS A 191 8.12 -4.36 -16.35
CA LYS A 191 9.22 -5.30 -16.57
C LYS A 191 9.16 -6.41 -15.53
N THR A 192 9.50 -7.62 -15.95
CA THR A 192 9.74 -8.72 -15.02
C THR A 192 11.22 -8.72 -14.61
N ALA A 193 11.53 -9.38 -13.48
CA ALA A 193 12.91 -9.59 -13.09
C ALA A 193 13.62 -10.62 -14.00
N VAL A 194 12.85 -11.44 -14.73
CA VAL A 194 13.35 -12.60 -15.50
C VAL A 194 14.39 -12.19 -16.55
N PRO A 195 14.19 -11.15 -17.38
CA PRO A 195 15.20 -10.65 -18.31
C PRO A 195 16.52 -10.25 -17.64
N PHE A 196 16.49 -9.69 -16.43
CA PHE A 196 17.70 -9.27 -15.72
C PHE A 196 18.58 -10.45 -15.27
N PHE A 197 17.99 -11.64 -15.15
CA PHE A 197 18.69 -12.87 -14.78
C PHE A 197 18.80 -13.85 -15.95
N ARG A 198 18.27 -13.51 -17.13
CA ARG A 198 18.32 -14.36 -18.32
C ARG A 198 19.74 -14.32 -18.87
N ARG A 199 20.36 -15.49 -18.98
CA ARG A 199 21.64 -15.69 -19.68
C ARG A 199 21.37 -16.47 -20.95
N GLU A 200 22.03 -16.09 -22.04
CA GLU A 200 21.95 -16.83 -23.31
C GLU A 200 22.53 -18.24 -23.16
N ASP A 201 23.65 -18.35 -22.43
CA ASP A 201 24.23 -19.62 -21.99
C ASP A 201 24.34 -19.64 -20.46
N VAL A 202 23.63 -20.58 -19.82
CA VAL A 202 23.60 -20.73 -18.36
C VAL A 202 24.97 -21.16 -17.81
N LYS A 203 25.76 -21.91 -18.59
CA LYS A 203 27.07 -22.43 -18.17
C LYS A 203 28.19 -21.44 -18.50
N PHE A 204 28.16 -20.83 -19.69
CA PHE A 204 29.29 -20.03 -20.20
C PHE A 204 28.99 -18.56 -20.49
N GLY A 205 27.76 -18.10 -20.30
CA GLY A 205 27.41 -16.70 -20.55
C GLY A 205 28.18 -15.73 -19.65
N GLU A 206 28.23 -14.46 -19.97
CA GLU A 206 28.78 -13.49 -19.02
C GLU A 206 27.89 -13.38 -17.77
N VAL A 207 28.52 -13.18 -16.62
CA VAL A 207 27.84 -12.91 -15.36
C VAL A 207 28.11 -11.46 -14.98
N ASP A 208 27.08 -10.78 -14.49
CA ASP A 208 27.25 -9.44 -13.92
C ASP A 208 28.22 -9.51 -12.72
N ARG A 209 29.46 -9.07 -12.96
CA ARG A 209 30.52 -9.02 -11.95
C ARG A 209 30.16 -8.13 -10.78
N THR A 210 29.37 -7.09 -11.01
CA THR A 210 28.91 -6.17 -9.96
C THR A 210 27.91 -6.86 -9.05
N LEU A 211 26.93 -7.58 -9.64
CA LEU A 211 26.00 -8.39 -8.88
C LEU A 211 26.72 -9.44 -8.02
N CYS A 212 27.69 -10.17 -8.59
CA CYS A 212 28.48 -11.16 -7.86
C CYS A 212 29.26 -10.51 -6.70
N LYS A 213 29.93 -9.37 -6.93
CA LYS A 213 30.64 -8.64 -5.87
C LYS A 213 29.69 -8.20 -4.76
N ASN A 214 28.50 -7.70 -5.11
CA ASN A 214 27.49 -7.25 -4.15
C ASN A 214 26.97 -8.43 -3.30
N ILE A 215 26.65 -9.57 -3.93
CA ILE A 215 26.21 -10.78 -3.21
C ILE A 215 27.30 -11.27 -2.25
N ASN A 216 28.55 -11.36 -2.73
CA ASN A 216 29.68 -11.85 -1.93
C ASN A 216 30.04 -10.93 -0.76
N SER A 217 29.85 -9.61 -0.94
CA SER A 217 30.17 -8.61 0.10
C SER A 217 28.99 -8.28 1.02
N ALA A 218 27.75 -8.62 0.65
CA ALA A 218 26.53 -8.23 1.38
C ALA A 218 26.58 -8.57 2.87
N ALA A 219 27.03 -9.79 3.22
CA ALA A 219 27.12 -10.23 4.61
C ALA A 219 28.16 -9.43 5.42
N ALA A 220 29.30 -9.10 4.82
CA ALA A 220 30.34 -8.31 5.47
C ALA A 220 29.88 -6.85 5.65
N THR A 221 29.28 -6.28 4.61
CA THR A 221 28.70 -4.93 4.64
C THR A 221 27.60 -4.81 5.70
N TYR A 222 26.70 -5.79 5.79
CA TYR A 222 25.64 -5.82 6.79
C TYR A 222 26.19 -5.87 8.23
N LYS A 223 27.19 -6.71 8.49
CA LYS A 223 27.87 -6.75 9.81
C LYS A 223 28.54 -5.43 10.15
N ARG A 224 29.13 -4.74 9.17
CA ARG A 224 29.73 -3.42 9.36
C ARG A 224 28.69 -2.37 9.71
N GLN A 225 27.58 -2.33 8.97
CA GLN A 225 26.47 -1.42 9.23
C GLN A 225 25.84 -1.65 10.60
N GLN A 226 25.69 -2.90 11.04
CA GLN A 226 25.20 -3.19 12.40
C GLN A 226 26.10 -2.61 13.50
N LYS A 227 27.43 -2.68 13.34
CA LYS A 227 28.38 -2.11 14.30
C LYS A 227 28.27 -0.59 14.36
N ILE A 228 28.28 0.06 13.19
CA ILE A 228 28.09 1.52 13.08
C ILE A 228 26.78 1.94 13.76
N HIS A 229 25.68 1.24 13.48
CA HIS A 229 24.39 1.58 14.05
C HIS A 229 24.29 1.31 15.56
N GLN A 230 25.07 0.36 16.09
CA GLN A 230 25.22 0.17 17.54
C GLN A 230 26.02 1.30 18.17
N GLU A 231 27.11 1.73 17.53
CA GLU A 231 27.94 2.85 17.98
C GLU A 231 27.17 4.18 17.94
N GLU A 232 26.40 4.45 16.89
CA GLU A 232 25.51 5.61 16.77
C GLU A 232 24.45 5.61 17.88
N LYS A 233 23.83 4.46 18.18
CA LYS A 233 22.87 4.34 19.28
C LYS A 233 23.51 4.59 20.64
N GLN A 234 24.73 4.10 20.86
CA GLN A 234 25.48 4.35 22.10
C GLN A 234 25.85 5.84 22.23
N GLN A 235 26.27 6.50 21.15
CA GLN A 235 26.54 7.94 21.13
C GLN A 235 25.28 8.79 21.32
N GLN A 236 24.14 8.39 20.76
CA GLN A 236 22.86 9.07 21.00
C GLN A 236 22.38 8.87 22.44
N GLN A 237 22.57 7.68 23.02
CA GLN A 237 22.22 7.41 24.42
C GLN A 237 23.13 8.18 25.40
N SER A 238 24.42 8.35 25.09
CA SER A 238 25.32 9.18 25.90
C SER A 238 25.00 10.67 25.80
N LYS A 239 24.52 11.15 24.64
CA LYS A 239 24.07 12.54 24.46
C LYS A 239 22.72 12.85 25.10
N TYR A 240 21.76 11.93 25.06
CA TYR A 240 20.36 12.19 25.46
C TYR A 240 19.90 11.45 26.73
N GLY A 241 20.79 10.72 27.40
CA GLY A 241 20.60 10.29 28.80
C GLY A 241 19.40 9.39 29.08
N SER A 242 18.87 8.66 28.11
CA SER A 242 17.77 7.71 28.37
C SER A 242 18.34 6.39 28.89
N LYS A 243 18.35 6.23 30.22
CA LYS A 243 18.61 4.94 30.87
C LYS A 243 17.46 3.99 30.56
N VAL A 244 17.68 3.05 29.63
CA VAL A 244 16.82 1.88 29.53
C VAL A 244 16.91 1.11 30.85
N THR A 245 15.77 0.80 31.45
CA THR A 245 15.70 0.03 32.70
C THR A 245 16.38 -1.33 32.53
N GLY A 246 17.23 -1.71 33.50
CA GLY A 246 18.10 -2.90 33.41
C GLY A 246 17.36 -4.22 33.11
N SER A 247 16.08 -4.33 33.44
CA SER A 247 15.29 -5.55 33.19
C SER A 247 14.96 -5.77 31.70
N ALA A 248 14.73 -4.71 30.93
CA ALA A 248 14.44 -4.81 29.49
C ALA A 248 15.70 -5.20 28.69
N GLN A 249 16.87 -4.80 29.17
CA GLN A 249 18.16 -5.12 28.57
C GLN A 249 18.58 -6.57 28.86
N GLN A 250 18.37 -7.05 30.09
CA GLN A 250 18.59 -8.45 30.45
C GLN A 250 17.67 -9.41 29.70
N THR A 251 16.38 -9.05 29.56
CA THR A 251 15.42 -9.87 28.82
C THR A 251 15.87 -10.02 27.37
N LYS A 252 16.24 -8.92 26.68
CA LYS A 252 16.75 -8.97 25.30
C LYS A 252 18.03 -9.80 25.14
N MET A 253 18.96 -9.73 26.12
CA MET A 253 20.18 -10.54 26.07
C MET A 253 19.86 -12.03 26.22
N GLN A 254 18.97 -12.41 27.13
CA GLN A 254 18.55 -13.79 27.31
C GLN A 254 17.84 -14.33 26.06
N THR A 255 16.92 -13.56 25.45
CA THR A 255 16.25 -13.97 24.22
C THR A 255 17.24 -14.15 23.07
N ALA A 256 18.22 -13.26 22.93
CA ALA A 256 19.25 -13.36 21.89
C ALA A 256 20.16 -14.60 22.08
N GLU A 257 20.44 -14.98 23.32
CA GLU A 257 21.28 -16.13 23.64
C GLU A 257 20.55 -17.46 23.44
N GLU A 258 19.26 -17.50 23.78
CA GLU A 258 18.37 -18.62 23.45
C GLU A 258 18.19 -18.78 21.94
N GLU A 259 18.02 -17.69 21.21
CA GLU A 259 17.90 -17.72 19.75
C GLU A 259 19.20 -18.21 19.10
N LYS A 260 20.37 -17.79 19.60
CA LYS A 260 21.68 -18.29 19.14
C LYS A 260 21.83 -19.80 19.38
N LYS A 261 21.41 -20.29 20.56
CA LYS A 261 21.38 -21.74 20.86
C LYS A 261 20.41 -22.49 19.94
N ALA A 262 19.23 -21.94 19.67
CA ALA A 262 18.26 -22.55 18.76
C ALA A 262 18.79 -22.65 17.32
N ARG A 263 19.44 -21.60 16.82
CA ARG A 263 20.08 -21.59 15.48
C ARG A 263 21.20 -22.64 15.37
N LEU A 264 22.02 -22.79 16.40
CA LEU A 264 23.08 -23.82 16.44
C LEU A 264 22.49 -25.24 16.44
N ARG A 265 21.42 -25.47 17.21
CA ARG A 265 20.71 -26.76 17.23
C ARG A 265 20.10 -27.08 15.86
N HIS A 266 19.48 -26.10 15.21
CA HIS A 266 18.94 -26.27 13.85
C HIS A 266 20.04 -26.60 12.84
N ALA A 267 21.15 -25.85 12.84
CA ALA A 267 22.29 -26.12 11.96
C ALA A 267 22.90 -27.52 12.19
N ALA A 268 23.02 -27.96 13.45
CA ALA A 268 23.48 -29.31 13.79
C ALA A 268 22.49 -30.39 13.32
N LYS A 269 21.19 -30.16 13.45
CA LYS A 269 20.14 -31.06 12.98
C LYS A 269 20.13 -31.19 11.46
N GLN A 270 20.43 -30.13 10.71
CA GLN A 270 20.56 -30.17 9.25
C GLN A 270 21.86 -30.83 8.78
N ARG A 271 22.94 -30.74 9.55
CA ARG A 271 24.23 -31.39 9.22
C ARG A 271 24.20 -32.92 9.37
N ARG A 272 23.42 -33.46 10.32
CA ARG A 272 23.33 -34.91 10.57
C ARG A 272 22.81 -35.72 9.36
N PRO A 273 21.67 -35.36 8.74
CA PRO A 273 21.19 -36.02 7.52
C PRO A 273 22.20 -35.90 6.38
N ALA A 274 22.77 -34.71 6.15
CA ALA A 274 23.74 -34.50 5.07
C ALA A 274 24.99 -35.40 5.21
N LEU A 275 25.50 -35.58 6.43
CA LEU A 275 26.61 -36.49 6.72
C LEU A 275 26.21 -37.96 6.55
N GLN A 276 25.00 -38.35 6.96
CA GLN A 276 24.50 -39.71 6.75
C GLN A 276 24.33 -40.05 5.27
N THR A 277 23.83 -39.10 4.46
CA THR A 277 23.72 -39.26 3.01
C THR A 277 25.10 -39.41 2.35
N LEU A 278 26.10 -38.64 2.80
CA LEU A 278 27.49 -38.78 2.30
C LEU A 278 28.13 -40.11 2.71
N VAL A 279 27.87 -40.60 3.92
CA VAL A 279 28.38 -41.90 4.39
C VAL A 279 27.71 -43.06 3.65
N GLN A 280 26.41 -42.95 3.35
CA GLN A 280 25.71 -43.96 2.53
C GLN A 280 26.13 -43.93 1.06
N ALA A 281 26.45 -42.75 0.50
CA ALA A 281 27.01 -42.64 -0.84
C ALA A 281 28.40 -43.31 -0.93
N LYS A 282 29.26 -43.12 0.08
CA LYS A 282 30.57 -43.78 0.17
C LYS A 282 30.54 -45.29 0.42
N LYS A 283 29.44 -45.84 0.93
CA LYS A 283 29.26 -47.29 1.13
C LYS A 283 28.71 -48.01 -0.11
N LYS A 284 28.33 -47.26 -1.15
CA LYS A 284 27.79 -47.77 -2.42
C LYS A 284 28.79 -47.70 -3.58
N GLU A 285 29.98 -47.17 -3.34
CA GLU A 285 31.19 -47.36 -4.15
C GLU A 285 31.97 -48.55 -3.60
#